data_AF-A0AAU1ICQ8-F1
#
_entry.id   AF-A0AAU1ICQ8-F1
#
_cell.length_a   1.000
_cell.length_b   1.000
_cell.length_c   1.000
_cell.angle_alpha   90.00
_cell.angle_beta   90.00
_cell.angle_gamma   90.00
#
_symmetry.space_group_name_H-M   'P 1'
#
loop_
_entity.id
_entity.type
_entity.pdbx_description
1 polymer ?
#
loop_
_entity_poly.entity_id
_entity_poly.type
_entity_poly.pdbx_seq_one_letter_code
_entity_poly.pdbx_strand_id
1 'polypeptide(L)' 'MRGADALRLRPGARPGRVDEATALPFAEFVRLLLEWITWWNTEHSSQALEGRRPLEAWRADSTRPPSRT' A
#
# COMPACT_ATOMS: atom_id res chain seq x y z
N MET A 1 -3.16 -4.27 28.77
CA MET A 1 -3.43 -5.20 27.65
C MET A 1 -4.84 -4.90 27.14
N ARG A 2 -5.13 -4.68 25.86
CA ARG A 2 -4.31 -4.72 24.64
C ARG A 2 -5.14 -4.05 23.53
N GLY A 3 -4.53 -3.14 22.78
CA GLY A 3 -4.79 -2.83 21.35
C GLY A 3 -6.20 -2.46 20.93
N ALA A 4 -6.44 -1.16 20.72
CA ALA A 4 -7.24 -0.75 19.58
C ALA A 4 -6.52 -1.27 18.34
N ASP A 5 -6.92 -2.46 17.89
CA ASP A 5 -6.42 -3.08 16.67
C ASP A 5 -6.70 -2.09 15.54
N ALA A 6 -5.65 -1.36 15.17
CA ALA A 6 -5.56 -0.62 13.94
C ALA A 6 -6.24 -1.47 12.87
N LEU A 7 -7.27 -0.91 12.25
CA LEU A 7 -7.86 -1.43 11.02
C LEU A 7 -6.72 -1.62 10.03
N ARG A 8 -6.05 -2.77 10.12
CA ARG A 8 -5.14 -3.29 9.13
C ARG A 8 -6.02 -3.47 7.92
N LEU A 9 -6.01 -2.48 7.05
CA LEU A 9 -6.57 -2.54 5.72
C LEU A 9 -5.92 -3.77 5.05
N ARG A 10 -6.60 -4.91 5.16
CA ARG A 10 -6.13 -6.15 4.56
C ARG A 10 -6.46 -6.07 3.07
N PRO A 11 -5.48 -6.22 2.17
CA PRO A 11 -5.75 -6.28 0.74
C PRO A 11 -6.73 -7.44 0.45
N GLY A 12 -7.88 -7.17 -0.18
CA GLY A 12 -8.84 -8.19 -0.63
C GLY A 12 -10.12 -8.35 0.21
N ALA A 13 -10.34 -7.57 1.27
CA ALA A 13 -11.63 -7.56 1.96
C ALA A 13 -12.71 -6.94 1.05
N ARG A 14 -13.83 -7.66 0.82
CA ARG A 14 -15.01 -7.07 0.15
C ARG A 14 -15.49 -5.90 1.01
N PRO A 15 -15.62 -4.68 0.45
CA PRO A 15 -16.18 -3.58 1.22
C PRO A 15 -17.64 -3.92 1.52
N GLY A 16 -17.96 -4.06 2.81
CA GLY A 16 -19.34 -3.90 3.27
C GLY A 16 -19.83 -2.51 2.88
N ARG A 17 -21.15 -2.28 2.90
CA ARG A 17 -21.76 -0.97 2.64
C ARG A 17 -20.96 0.11 3.37
N VAL A 18 -20.30 0.98 2.59
CA VAL A 18 -19.55 2.10 3.14
C VAL A 18 -20.58 3.03 3.77
N ASP A 19 -20.52 3.19 5.08
CA ASP A 19 -21.35 4.17 5.76
C ASP A 19 -20.82 5.57 5.44
N GLU A 20 -21.58 6.36 4.69
CA GLU A 20 -21.20 7.73 4.34
C GLU A 20 -20.96 8.60 5.58
N ALA A 21 -21.58 8.26 6.73
CA ALA A 21 -21.33 8.91 8.01
C ALA A 21 -19.90 8.67 8.55
N THR A 22 -19.16 7.72 7.99
CA THR A 22 -17.75 7.44 8.31
C THR A 22 -16.77 7.94 7.23
N ALA A 23 -17.25 8.64 6.20
CA ALA A 23 -16.39 9.19 5.16
C ALA A 23 -15.49 10.30 5.73
N LEU A 24 -14.18 10.16 5.52
CA LEU A 24 -13.21 11.18 5.91
C LEU A 24 -13.31 12.40 4.99
N PRO A 25 -13.02 13.61 5.49
CA PRO A 25 -12.77 14.76 4.63
C PRO A 25 -11.68 14.42 3.60
N PHE A 26 -11.85 14.88 2.36
CA PHE A 26 -10.95 14.53 1.25
C PHE A 26 -9.47 14.76 1.58
N ALA A 27 -9.15 15.90 2.20
CA ALA A 27 -7.78 16.23 2.59
C ALA A 27 -7.19 15.22 3.60
N GLU A 28 -8.00 14.77 4.56
CA GLU A 28 -7.57 13.82 5.58
C GLU A 28 -7.39 12.42 4.99
N PHE A 29 -8.30 12.01 4.10
CA PHE A 29 -8.15 10.78 3.33
C PHE A 29 -6.86 10.77 2.50
N VAL A 30 -6.58 11.85 1.76
CA VAL A 30 -5.36 11.97 0.94
C VAL A 30 -4.11 11.93 1.83
N ARG A 31 -4.14 12.60 2.99
CA ARG A 31 -3.03 12.58 3.95
C ARG A 31 -2.71 11.14 4.39
N LEU A 32 -3.72 10.40 4.83
CA LEU A 32 -3.57 9.01 5.27
C LEU A 32 -3.16 8.07 4.12
N LEU A 33 -3.67 8.30 2.91
CA LEU A 33 -3.30 7.53 1.73
C LEU A 33 -1.82 7.74 1.38
N LEU A 34 -1.32 8.97 1.40
CA LEU A 34 0.09 9.27 1.13
C LEU A 34 1.03 8.69 2.20
N GLU A 35 0.61 8.73 3.47
CA GLU A 35 1.32 8.08 4.58
C GLU A 35 1.41 6.57 4.36
N TRP A 36 0.28 5.94 4.00
CA TRP A 36 0.23 4.52 3.70
C TRP A 36 1.07 4.15 2.46
N ILE A 37 0.99 4.91 1.37
CA ILE A 37 1.81 4.69 0.16
C ILE A 37 3.30 4.79 0.49
N THR A 38 3.69 5.75 1.32
CA THR A 38 5.09 5.93 1.73
C THR A 38 5.56 4.69 2.47
N TRP A 39 4.88 4.32 3.55
CA TRP A 39 5.20 3.12 4.33
C TRP A 39 5.22 1.86 3.46
N TRP A 40 4.21 1.67 2.61
CA TRP A 40 4.10 0.51 1.74
C TRP A 40 5.31 0.37 0.82
N ASN A 41 5.77 1.47 0.22
CA ASN A 41 6.91 1.44 -0.70
C ASN A 41 8.26 1.30 -0.01
N THR A 42 8.43 1.88 1.18
CA THR A 42 9.75 2.05 1.81
C THR A 42 9.99 1.21 3.05
N GLU A 43 8.97 0.60 3.64
CA GLU A 43 9.10 -0.13 4.90
C GLU A 43 8.43 -1.50 4.87
N HIS A 44 7.31 -1.64 4.16
CA HIS A 44 6.63 -2.93 4.05
C HIS A 44 7.44 -3.94 3.21
N SER A 45 7.82 -5.06 3.81
CA SER A 45 8.36 -6.22 3.10
C SER A 45 7.25 -7.19 2.71
N SER A 46 7.25 -7.62 1.44
CA SER A 46 6.24 -8.53 0.89
C SER A 46 6.87 -9.84 0.46
N GLN A 47 6.32 -10.96 0.92
CA GLN A 47 6.76 -12.29 0.50
C GLN A 47 6.51 -12.56 -0.99
N ALA A 48 5.48 -11.93 -1.58
CA ALA A 48 5.22 -12.00 -3.02
C ALA A 48 6.31 -11.30 -3.86
N LEU A 49 7.13 -10.45 -3.23
CA LEU A 49 8.29 -9.78 -3.82
C LEU A 49 9.60 -10.36 -3.27
N GLU A 50 9.60 -11.64 -2.89
CA GLU A 50 10.76 -12.35 -2.33
C GLU A 50 11.28 -11.71 -1.03
N GLY A 51 10.37 -11.15 -0.23
CA GLY A 51 10.70 -10.47 1.02
C GLY A 51 11.23 -9.04 0.84
N ARG A 52 11.33 -8.54 -0.39
CA ARG A 52 11.75 -7.16 -0.67
C ARG A 52 10.65 -6.15 -0.40
N ARG A 53 11.05 -4.90 -0.23
CA ARG A 53 10.13 -3.76 -0.27
C ARG A 53 9.73 -3.47 -1.72
N PRO A 54 8.50 -2.99 -1.99
CA PRO A 54 8.04 -2.66 -3.33
C PRO A 54 8.99 -1.75 -4.13
N LEU A 55 9.54 -0.71 -3.51
CA LEU A 55 10.48 0.19 -4.19
C LEU A 55 11.79 -0.51 -4.58
N GLU A 56 12.26 -1.46 -3.77
CA GLU A 56 13.47 -2.23 -4.06
C GLU A 56 13.22 -3.23 -5.19
N ALA A 57 12.09 -3.93 -5.15
CA ALA A 57 11.68 -4.84 -6.22
C ALA A 57 11.54 -4.08 -7.54
N TRP A 58 10.90 -2.91 -7.53
CA TRP A 58 10.75 -2.05 -8.71
C TRP A 58 12.09 -1.58 -9.28
N ARG A 59 13.03 -1.15 -8.42
CA ARG A 59 14.36 -0.71 -8.86
C ARG A 59 15.21 -1.87 -9.42
N ALA A 60 15.03 -3.06 -8.86
CA ALA A 60 15.73 -4.26 -9.31
C ALA A 60 15.12 -4.84 -10.59
N ASP A 61 13.85 -4.54 -10.88
CA ASP A 61 13.23 -4.81 -12.17
C ASP A 61 13.78 -3.81 -13.19
N SER A 62 14.96 -4.12 -13.73
CA SER A 62 15.58 -3.37 -14.81
C SER A 62 14.64 -3.37 -16.01
N THR A 63 13.90 -2.27 -16.18
CA THR A 63 13.02 -2.02 -17.33
C THR A 63 13.83 -2.14 -18.62
N ARG A 64 13.82 -3.32 -19.25
CA ARG A 64 14.40 -3.62 -20.56
C ARG A 64 13.64 -2.84 -21.65
N PRO A 65 14.28 -1.90 -22.39
CA PRO A 65 14.60 -2.11 -23.84
C PRO A 65 15.94 -1.41 -24.28
N PRO A 66 16.49 -1.59 -25.52
CA PRO A 66 15.84 -2.00 -26.77
C PRO A 66 16.34 -3.33 -27.35
N SER A 67 15.41 -4.13 -27.88
CA SER A 67 15.75 -5.04 -28.97
C SER A 67 14.92 -4.66 -30.18
N ARG A 68 15.52 -3.84 -31.05
CA ARG A 68 15.39 -4.01 -32.49
C ARG A 68 16.60 -3.40 -33.19
N THR A 69 17.45 -4.32 -33.64
CA THR A 69 18.43 -4.20 -34.72
C THR A 69 17.77 -3.73 -36.01
#